data_AF-A0A0J5TDP3-F1
#
_entry.id   AF-A0A0J5TDP3-F1
#
_cell.length_a   1.000
_cell.length_b   1.000
_cell.length_c   1.000
_cell.angle_alpha   90.00
_cell.angle_beta   90.00
_cell.angle_gamma   90.00
#
_symmetry.space_group_name_H-M   'P 1'
#
loop_
_entity.id
_entity.type
_entity.pdbx_description
1 polymer ?
#
loop_
_entity_poly.entity_id
_entity_poly.type
_entity_poly.pdbx_seq_one_letter_code
_entity_poly.pdbx_strand_id
1 'polypeptide(L)'
;MFAGLWVSEWTSIRRLKDGETTDDLYGFLTTEPNSEVAEIHPKAMPVIFVEPAEWETWMTAAWSEAKALQRPLPDGTLTRLP
;
A
#
# COMPACT_ATOMS: atom_id res chain seq x y z
N MET A 1 -1.69 6.09 -6.55
CA MET A 1 -2.50 5.63 -5.40
C MET A 1 -1.81 4.43 -4.75
N PHE A 2 -1.92 4.20 -3.43
CA PHE A 2 -1.42 2.97 -2.81
C PHE A 2 -2.50 1.88 -2.75
N ALA A 3 -2.09 0.60 -2.78
CA ALA A 3 -2.98 -0.56 -2.63
C ALA A 3 -3.41 -0.73 -1.17
N GLY A 4 -4.35 0.11 -0.73
CA GLY A 4 -4.79 0.21 0.66
C GLY A 4 -5.82 -0.84 1.08
N LEU A 5 -5.76 -1.26 2.34
CA LEU A 5 -6.81 -1.96 3.07
C LEU A 5 -7.20 -1.11 4.28
N TRP A 6 -8.45 -1.21 4.70
CA TRP A 6 -8.92 -0.49 5.88
C TRP A 6 -9.84 -1.35 6.74
N VAL A 7 -9.92 -1.00 8.01
CA VAL A 7 -10.84 -1.59 8.99
C VAL A 7 -11.48 -0.45 9.76
N SER A 8 -12.81 -0.42 9.75
CA SER A 8 -13.59 0.54 10.52
C SER A 8 -13.67 0.15 11.99
N GLU A 9 -13.81 1.14 12.86
CA GLU A 9 -14.23 0.98 14.26
C GLU A 9 -13.41 -0.08 15.03
N TRP A 10 -12.10 -0.11 14.81
CA TRP A 10 -11.22 -1.07 15.46
C TRP A 10 -10.85 -0.62 16.87
N THR A 11 -11.33 -1.36 17.88
CA THR A 11 -10.99 -1.11 19.28
C THR A 11 -9.67 -1.77 19.67
N SER A 12 -8.69 -0.97 20.11
CA SER A 12 -7.41 -1.47 20.62
C SER A 12 -6.66 -0.43 21.45
N ILE A 13 -5.58 -0.85 22.13
CA ILE A 13 -4.61 0.08 22.72
C ILE A 13 -3.54 0.40 21.68
N ARG A 14 -3.61 1.59 21.07
CA ARG A 14 -2.63 2.05 20.07
C ARG A 14 -1.44 2.78 20.69
N ARG A 15 -1.65 3.48 21.81
CA ARG A 15 -0.62 4.16 22.59
C ARG A 15 -0.93 3.98 24.07
N LEU A 16 0.06 3.55 24.86
CA LEU A 16 -0.14 3.22 26.29
C LEU A 16 -0.81 4.36 27.08
N LYS A 17 -0.45 5.62 26.80
CA LYS A 17 -0.97 6.79 27.49
C LYS A 17 -2.46 7.10 27.24
N ASP A 18 -3.00 6.66 26.09
CA ASP A 18 -4.37 6.99 25.69
C ASP A 18 -5.35 5.89 26.15
N GLY A 19 -4.85 4.77 26.65
CA GLY A 19 -5.67 3.59 26.95
C GLY A 19 -6.23 2.96 25.68
N GLU A 20 -7.41 2.36 25.81
CA GLU A 20 -8.13 1.75 24.69
C GLU A 20 -8.91 2.80 23.90
N THR A 21 -8.78 2.77 22.58
CA THR A 21 -9.45 3.67 21.64
C THR A 21 -10.13 2.86 20.53
N THR A 22 -11.19 3.42 19.96
CA THR A 22 -11.85 2.91 18.75
C THR A 22 -11.54 3.85 17.60
N ASP A 23 -10.86 3.35 16.57
CA ASP A 23 -10.35 4.15 15.47
C ASP A 23 -10.61 3.46 14.12
N ASP A 24 -10.77 4.25 13.06
CA ASP A 24 -10.71 3.76 11.69
C ASP A 24 -9.25 3.65 11.25
N LEU A 25 -8.82 2.43 10.91
CA LEU A 25 -7.42 2.12 10.62
C LEU A 25 -7.23 1.72 9.17
N TYR A 26 -6.04 1.98 8.65
CA TYR A 26 -5.65 1.56 7.32
C TYR A 26 -4.19 1.10 7.28
N GLY A 27 -3.89 0.34 6.24
CA GLY A 27 -2.54 -0.01 5.81
C GLY A 27 -2.54 -0.17 4.30
N PHE A 28 -1.38 -0.46 3.73
CA PHE A 28 -1.27 -0.76 2.29
C PHE A 28 -0.27 -1.87 2.05
N LEU A 29 -0.43 -2.55 0.92
CA LEU A 29 0.45 -3.65 0.56
C LEU A 29 1.84 -3.15 0.17
N THR A 30 2.84 -3.95 0.51
CA THR A 30 4.21 -3.83 0.02
C THR A 30 4.51 -4.95 -0.97
N THR A 31 5.57 -4.76 -1.75
CA THR A 31 6.07 -5.68 -2.76
C THR A 31 7.60 -5.57 -2.82
N GLU A 32 8.26 -6.45 -3.57
CA GLU A 32 9.69 -6.31 -3.90
C GLU A 32 9.96 -4.93 -4.53
N PRO A 33 11.12 -4.30 -4.25
CA PRO A 33 11.46 -3.01 -4.82
C PRO A 33 11.80 -3.11 -6.31
N ASN A 34 11.50 -2.05 -7.07
CA ASN A 34 12.06 -1.83 -8.40
C ASN A 34 13.52 -1.33 -8.30
N SER A 35 14.20 -1.14 -9.44
CA SER A 35 15.62 -0.77 -9.47
C SER A 35 15.94 0.51 -8.69
N GLU A 36 15.12 1.56 -8.83
CA GLU A 36 15.35 2.85 -8.16
C GLU A 36 15.20 2.75 -6.64
N VAL A 37 14.18 2.02 -6.18
CA VAL A 37 13.97 1.83 -4.73
C VAL A 37 15.02 0.89 -4.16
N ALA A 38 15.39 -0.16 -4.89
CA ALA A 38 16.34 -1.18 -4.41
C ALA A 38 17.74 -0.59 -4.13
N GLU A 39 18.15 0.43 -4.89
CA GLU A 39 19.42 1.14 -4.67
C GLU A 39 19.49 1.82 -3.29
N ILE A 40 18.34 2.28 -2.76
CA ILE A 40 18.24 3.03 -1.50
C ILE A 40 17.76 2.14 -0.35
N HIS A 41 16.75 1.30 -0.60
CA HIS A 41 16.07 0.49 0.39
C HIS A 41 15.65 -0.87 -0.22
N PRO A 42 16.53 -1.90 -0.16
CA PRO A 42 16.36 -3.16 -0.89
C PRO A 42 15.30 -4.10 -0.31
N LYS A 43 14.65 -3.75 0.81
CA LYS A 43 13.75 -4.67 1.50
C LYS A 43 12.34 -4.73 0.90
N ALA A 44 11.81 -3.60 0.43
CA ALA A 44 10.46 -3.51 -0.10
C ALA A 44 10.21 -2.12 -0.69
N MET A 45 9.19 -2.03 -1.55
CA MET A 45 8.52 -0.78 -1.92
C MET A 45 7.01 -0.89 -1.65
N PRO A 46 6.28 0.22 -1.49
CA PRO A 46 4.83 0.19 -1.50
C PRO A 46 4.30 -0.21 -2.88
N VAL A 47 3.15 -0.90 -2.93
CA VAL A 47 2.43 -1.11 -4.19
C VAL A 47 1.79 0.22 -4.61
N ILE A 48 2.14 0.69 -5.81
CA ILE A 48 1.69 1.96 -6.38
C ILE A 48 0.91 1.68 -7.65
N PHE A 49 -0.30 2.25 -7.74
CA PHE A 49 -1.09 2.31 -8.97
C PHE A 49 -0.97 3.68 -9.61
N VAL A 50 -0.72 3.71 -10.91
CA VAL A 50 -0.54 4.95 -11.68
C VAL A 50 -1.64 5.15 -12.72
N GLU A 51 -2.42 4.11 -13.02
CA GLU A 51 -3.53 4.19 -13.97
C GLU A 51 -4.90 4.16 -13.28
N PRO A 52 -5.88 4.98 -13.71
CA PRO A 52 -7.23 4.96 -13.16
C PRO A 52 -7.91 3.58 -13.21
N ALA A 53 -7.61 2.78 -14.24
CA ALA A 53 -8.14 1.43 -14.36
C ALA A 53 -7.66 0.51 -13.22
N GLU A 54 -6.41 0.65 -12.77
CA GLU A 54 -5.90 -0.12 -11.63
C GLU A 54 -6.59 0.30 -10.32
N TRP A 55 -6.99 1.57 -10.21
CA TRP A 55 -7.71 2.07 -9.04
C TRP A 55 -9.10 1.45 -8.95
N GLU A 56 -9.83 1.46 -10.08
CA GLU A 56 -11.15 0.86 -10.18
C GLU A 56 -11.09 -0.64 -9.84
N THR A 57 -10.18 -1.37 -10.47
CA THR A 57 -9.98 -2.81 -10.18
C THR A 57 -9.68 -3.05 -8.71
N TRP A 58 -8.83 -2.24 -8.07
CA TRP A 58 -8.54 -2.40 -6.65
C TRP A 58 -9.77 -2.16 -5.76
N MET A 59 -10.61 -1.19 -6.12
CA MET A 59 -11.76 -0.79 -5.32
C MET A 59 -12.99 -1.70 -5.49
N THR A 60 -13.13 -2.37 -6.63
CA THR A 60 -14.38 -3.07 -6.97
C THR A 60 -14.23 -4.53 -7.38
N ALA A 61 -13.05 -4.97 -7.82
CA ALA A 61 -12.87 -6.34 -8.27
C ALA A 61 -12.84 -7.35 -7.11
N ALA A 62 -13.14 -8.62 -7.42
CA ALA A 62 -12.97 -9.69 -6.46
C ALA A 62 -11.49 -9.85 -6.08
N TRP A 63 -11.21 -10.28 -4.84
CA TRP A 63 -9.82 -10.44 -4.36
C TRP A 63 -8.97 -11.36 -5.24
N SER A 64 -9.57 -12.38 -5.87
CA SER A 64 -8.89 -13.27 -6.82
C SER A 64 -8.23 -12.54 -7.99
N GLU A 65 -8.77 -11.39 -8.38
CA GLU A 65 -8.26 -10.51 -9.44
C GLU A 65 -7.40 -9.38 -8.86
N ALA A 66 -7.93 -8.63 -7.89
CA ALA A 66 -7.25 -7.44 -7.33
C ALA A 66 -5.86 -7.77 -6.75
N LYS A 67 -5.68 -8.94 -6.14
CA LYS A 67 -4.38 -9.35 -5.56
C LYS A 67 -3.25 -9.43 -6.59
N ALA A 68 -3.56 -9.63 -7.87
CA ALA A 68 -2.55 -9.67 -8.93
C ALA A 68 -1.88 -8.31 -9.14
N LEU A 69 -2.50 -7.22 -8.64
CA LEU A 69 -1.93 -5.88 -8.66
C LEU A 69 -0.87 -5.65 -7.56
N GLN A 70 -0.65 -6.60 -6.64
CA GLN A 70 0.47 -6.56 -5.69
C GLN A 70 1.79 -6.91 -6.42
N ARG A 71 2.35 -5.92 -7.12
CA ARG A 71 3.56 -6.04 -7.93
C ARG A 71 4.39 -4.75 -7.88
N PRO A 72 5.70 -4.79 -8.14
CA PRO A 72 6.51 -3.58 -8.23
C PRO A 72 6.02 -2.67 -9.35
N LEU A 73 6.22 -1.37 -9.17
CA LEU A 73 6.11 -0.41 -10.27
C LEU A 73 7.27 -0.68 -11.25
N PRO A 74 7.07 -0.57 -12.59
CA PRO A 74 8.15 -0.79 -13.54
C PRO A 74 9.37 0.12 -13.28
N ASP A 75 10.55 -0.33 -13.68
CA ASP A 75 11.75 0.52 -13.68
C ASP A 75 11.52 1.78 -14.56
N GLY A 76 12.20 2.87 -14.23
CA GLY A 76 12.14 4.17 -14.91
C GLY A 76 10.92 5.02 -14.57
N THR A 77 10.03 4.54 -13.70
CA THR A 77 8.76 5.23 -13.36
C THR A 77 8.86 6.16 -12.17
N LEU A 78 9.89 5.99 -11.32
CA LEU A 78 10.14 6.83 -10.17
C LEU A 78 11.36 7.73 -10.43
N THR A 79 11.29 8.95 -9.93
CA THR A 79 12.43 9.87 -9.93
C THR A 79 12.73 10.29 -8.51
N ARG A 80 14.02 10.27 -8.16
CA ARG A 80 14.48 10.79 -6.88
C ARG A 80 14.32 12.31 -6.86
N LEU A 81 13.48 12.79 -5.95
CA LEU A 81 13.35 14.23 -5.68
C LEU A 81 14.59 14.75 -4.92
N PRO A 82 14.97 16.02 -5.12
CA PRO A 82 16.13 16.63 -4.45
C PRO A 82 15.99 16.67 -2.92
#